data_AF-A0AAX3N3K1-F1
#
_entry.id   AF-A0AAX3N3K1-F1
#
_cell.length_a   1.000
_cell.length_b   1.000
_cell.length_c   1.000
_cell.angle_alpha   90.00
_cell.angle_beta   90.00
_cell.angle_gamma   90.00
#
_symmetry.space_group_name_H-M   'P 1'
#
loop_
_entity.id
_entity.type
_entity.pdbx_description
1 polymer ?
#
loop_
_entity_poly.entity_id
_entity_poly.type
_entity_poly.pdbx_seq_one_letter_code
_entity_poly.pdbx_strand_id
1 'polypeptide(L)'
;MTVNYEQDLLPIGSVVRIKEWKQKLMIYGRLQNDTESQSTWDYVACYYPHGNLTEDSNVFFNHEDIKDVIFKGFEDHEEVAFRKILAEAIKEAE
;
A
#
# COMPACT_ATOMS: atom_id res chain seq x y z
N MET A 1 13.70 -3.66 15.35
CA MET A 1 13.58 -2.21 15.09
C MET A 1 12.10 -1.98 14.94
N THR A 2 11.49 -1.31 15.91
CA THR A 2 10.04 -1.06 15.94
C THR A 2 9.71 -0.09 14.83
N VAL A 3 8.92 -0.54 13.85
CA VAL A 3 8.37 0.31 12.79
C VAL A 3 7.37 1.25 13.46
N ASN A 4 7.53 2.55 13.24
CA ASN A 4 6.72 3.56 13.91
C ASN A 4 5.48 3.83 13.04
N TYR A 5 4.38 3.10 13.27
CA TYR A 5 3.15 3.11 12.46
C TYR A 5 2.41 4.46 12.36
N GLU A 6 2.89 5.52 13.01
CA GLU A 6 2.15 6.78 13.12
C GLU A 6 2.03 7.58 11.81
N GLN A 7 2.78 7.29 10.73
CA GLN A 7 2.75 8.12 9.50
C GLN A 7 2.97 7.43 8.12
N ASP A 8 3.21 6.12 8.03
CA ASP A 8 3.97 5.56 6.88
C ASP A 8 3.17 4.92 5.73
N LEU A 9 1.82 4.84 5.81
CA LEU A 9 1.08 4.37 4.64
C LEU A 9 1.14 5.38 3.48
N LEU A 10 1.60 4.93 2.32
CA LEU A 10 1.66 5.76 1.11
C LEU A 10 0.25 6.07 0.58
N PRO A 11 0.02 7.27 0.00
CA PRO A 11 -1.23 7.57 -0.68
C PRO A 11 -1.52 6.62 -1.82
N ILE A 12 -2.80 6.37 -2.08
CA ILE A 12 -3.20 5.67 -3.31
C ILE A 12 -2.75 6.46 -4.55
N GLY A 13 -2.50 5.75 -5.65
CA GLY A 13 -1.85 6.31 -6.82
C GLY A 13 -0.33 6.45 -6.70
N SER A 14 0.26 6.15 -5.53
CA SER A 14 1.72 6.07 -5.41
C SER A 14 2.26 4.96 -6.29
N VAL A 15 3.29 5.27 -7.07
CA VAL A 15 3.99 4.31 -7.92
C VAL A 15 5.29 3.90 -7.25
N VAL A 16 5.45 2.61 -7.00
CA VAL A 16 6.58 2.04 -6.28
C VAL A 16 7.25 0.93 -7.07
N ARG A 17 8.46 0.57 -6.62
CA ARG A 17 9.13 -0.68 -6.95
C ARG A 17 9.37 -1.44 -5.66
N ILE A 18 9.01 -2.72 -5.62
CA ILE A 18 9.28 -3.58 -4.46
C ILE A 18 10.59 -4.36 -4.66
N LYS A 19 11.15 -4.89 -3.56
CA LYS A 19 12.35 -5.72 -3.57
C LYS A 19 12.15 -6.90 -4.52
N GLU A 20 13.22 -7.25 -5.24
CA GLU A 20 13.25 -8.38 -6.18
C GLU A 20 12.34 -8.29 -7.43
N TRP A 21 11.49 -7.27 -7.56
CA TRP A 21 10.65 -7.06 -8.74
C TRP A 21 11.13 -5.91 -9.63
N LYS A 22 11.22 -6.16 -10.94
CA LYS A 22 11.54 -5.13 -11.95
C LYS A 22 10.37 -4.22 -12.31
N GLN A 23 9.13 -4.71 -12.25
CA GLN A 23 7.94 -3.99 -12.72
C GLN A 23 7.50 -2.93 -11.70
N LYS A 24 7.00 -1.80 -12.19
CA LYS A 24 6.43 -0.75 -11.32
C LYS A 24 5.00 -1.13 -10.94
N LEU A 25 4.65 -0.86 -9.69
CA LEU A 25 3.32 -1.11 -9.15
C LEU A 25 2.70 0.22 -8.71
N MET A 26 1.39 0.38 -8.92
CA MET A 26 0.62 1.52 -8.42
C MET A 26 -0.31 1.04 -7.33
N ILE A 27 -0.13 1.57 -6.12
CA ILE A 27 -0.97 1.28 -4.95
C ILE A 27 -2.38 1.82 -5.21
N TYR A 28 -3.40 0.99 -4.99
CA TYR A 28 -4.79 1.44 -5.06
C TYR A 28 -5.63 1.03 -3.84
N GLY A 29 -5.07 0.26 -2.90
CA GLY A 29 -5.69 -0.03 -1.62
C GLY A 29 -4.67 -0.16 -0.49
N ARG A 30 -5.15 -0.01 0.73
CA ARG A 30 -4.37 -0.01 1.99
C ARG A 30 -5.04 -0.90 3.01
N LEU A 31 -4.27 -1.55 3.89
CA LEU A 31 -4.77 -2.47 4.93
C LEU A 31 -5.75 -3.50 4.37
N GLN A 32 -5.35 -4.17 3.29
CA GLN A 32 -6.24 -5.13 2.64
C GLN A 32 -6.22 -6.47 3.33
N ASN A 33 -7.42 -6.97 3.64
CA ASN A 33 -7.62 -8.30 4.18
C ASN A 33 -7.67 -9.28 3.03
N ASP A 34 -6.65 -10.13 2.94
CA ASP A 34 -6.70 -11.27 2.05
C ASP A 34 -7.45 -12.41 2.74
N THR A 35 -8.62 -12.74 2.20
CA THR A 35 -9.47 -13.82 2.71
C THR A 35 -8.83 -15.19 2.57
N GLU A 36 -7.89 -15.37 1.63
CA GLU A 36 -7.20 -16.65 1.43
C GLU A 36 -6.08 -16.86 2.46
N SER A 37 -5.21 -15.86 2.65
CA SER A 37 -4.12 -15.95 3.62
C SER A 37 -4.50 -15.59 5.06
N GLN A 38 -5.75 -15.15 5.30
CA GLN A 38 -6.22 -14.61 6.58
C GLN A 38 -5.28 -13.54 7.17
N SER A 39 -4.58 -12.83 6.29
CA SER A 39 -3.57 -11.85 6.65
C SER A 39 -3.99 -10.48 6.12
N THR A 40 -3.66 -9.44 6.89
CA THR A 40 -3.81 -8.05 6.46
C THR A 40 -2.49 -7.60 5.86
N TRP A 41 -2.54 -7.13 4.61
CA TRP A 41 -1.40 -6.57 3.89
C TRP A 41 -1.46 -5.05 3.91
N ASP A 42 -0.30 -4.40 4.02
CA ASP A 42 -0.27 -2.93 4.01
C ASP A 42 -0.85 -2.36 2.71
N TYR A 43 -0.57 -3.00 1.57
CA TYR A 43 -0.99 -2.52 0.25
C TYR A 43 -1.55 -3.61 -0.65
N VAL A 44 -2.45 -3.18 -1.53
CA VAL A 44 -2.74 -3.84 -2.80
C VAL A 44 -2.45 -2.89 -3.96
N ALA A 45 -1.82 -3.42 -5.01
CA ALA A 45 -1.43 -2.65 -6.18
C ALA A 45 -1.68 -3.38 -7.50
N CYS A 46 -1.70 -2.60 -8.57
CA CYS A 46 -1.76 -3.08 -9.94
C CYS A 46 -0.50 -2.69 -10.71
N TYR A 47 -0.28 -3.27 -11.88
CA TYR A 47 0.88 -2.93 -12.71
C TYR A 47 0.78 -1.52 -13.28
N TYR A 48 1.82 -0.70 -13.11
CA TYR A 48 1.94 0.57 -13.81
C TYR A 48 2.71 0.38 -15.13
N PRO A 49 2.30 1.01 -16.26
CA PRO A 49 1.13 1.89 -16.45
C PRO A 49 -0.15 1.16 -16.88
N HIS A 50 -0.17 -0.18 -16.86
CA HIS A 50 -1.25 -0.99 -17.42
C HIS A 50 -2.58 -0.88 -16.65
N GLY A 51 -2.54 -0.64 -15.34
CA GLY A 51 -3.70 -0.66 -14.47
C GLY A 51 -4.08 -2.06 -13.99
N ASN A 52 -5.32 -2.20 -13.51
CA ASN A 52 -5.90 -3.49 -13.13
C ASN A 52 -6.41 -4.21 -14.40
N LEU A 53 -5.85 -5.38 -14.71
CA LEU A 53 -6.15 -6.13 -15.93
C LEU A 53 -7.15 -7.26 -15.68
N THR A 54 -6.95 -7.99 -14.58
CA THR A 54 -7.77 -9.13 -14.16
C THR A 54 -7.82 -9.18 -12.64
N GLU A 55 -8.83 -9.85 -12.09
CA GLU A 55 -8.95 -10.06 -10.63
C GLU A 55 -7.70 -10.73 -10.03
N ASP A 56 -7.09 -11.66 -10.77
CA ASP A 56 -5.86 -12.37 -10.37
C ASP A 56 -4.58 -11.53 -10.50
N SER A 57 -4.66 -10.30 -11.02
CA SER A 57 -3.47 -9.45 -11.27
C SER A 57 -3.10 -8.56 -10.08
N ASN A 58 -3.81 -8.69 -8.97
CA ASN A 58 -3.58 -7.93 -7.75
C ASN A 58 -2.27 -8.35 -7.09
N VAL A 59 -1.46 -7.36 -6.69
CA VAL A 59 -0.22 -7.60 -5.97
C VAL A 59 -0.37 -7.09 -4.54
N PHE A 60 -0.29 -7.99 -3.58
CA PHE A 60 -0.27 -7.69 -2.15
C PHE A 60 1.17 -7.65 -1.63
N PHE A 61 1.50 -6.66 -0.81
CA PHE A 61 2.84 -6.51 -0.24
C PHE A 61 2.81 -5.59 0.99
N ASN A 62 3.85 -5.68 1.83
CA ASN A 62 4.02 -4.84 3.01
C ASN A 62 4.90 -3.63 2.71
N HIS A 63 4.83 -2.60 3.55
CA HIS A 63 5.62 -1.38 3.37
C HIS A 63 7.12 -1.66 3.38
N GLU A 64 7.56 -2.63 4.18
CA GLU A 64 8.96 -3.06 4.23
C GLU A 64 9.47 -3.64 2.90
N ASP A 65 8.58 -4.10 2.02
CA ASP A 65 8.94 -4.63 0.71
C ASP A 65 9.27 -3.53 -0.30
N ILE A 66 8.91 -2.28 -0.02
CA ILE A 66 9.17 -1.16 -0.92
C ILE A 66 10.67 -0.90 -0.99
N LYS A 67 11.21 -0.95 -2.21
CA LYS A 67 12.59 -0.58 -2.51
C LYS A 67 12.70 0.90 -2.88
N ASP A 68 11.87 1.34 -3.83
CA ASP A 68 11.89 2.71 -4.34
C ASP A 68 10.47 3.27 -4.42
N VAL A 69 10.24 4.49 -3.93
CA VAL A 69 9.04 5.29 -4.24
C VAL A 69 9.35 6.13 -5.48
N ILE A 70 8.73 5.78 -6.61
CA ILE A 70 8.95 6.44 -7.91
C ILE A 70 8.09 7.71 -8.02
N PHE A 71 6.87 7.63 -7.49
CA PHE A 71 5.94 8.76 -7.42
C PHE A 71 5.10 8.62 -6.15
N LYS A 72 5.01 9.69 -5.37
CA LYS A 72 4.05 9.78 -4.27
C LYS A 72 2.70 10.17 -4.84
N GLY A 73 1.67 9.38 -4.50
CA GLY A 73 0.30 9.59 -4.94
C GLY A 73 -0.26 10.95 -4.53
N PHE A 74 -1.44 11.26 -5.05
CA PHE A 74 -2.11 12.52 -4.75
C PHE A 74 -2.41 12.63 -3.26
N GLU A 75 -2.16 13.79 -2.68
CA GLU A 75 -2.33 14.06 -1.25
C GLU A 75 -3.05 15.39 -1.09
N ASP A 76 -4.23 15.32 -0.48
CA ASP A 76 -5.04 16.47 -0.07
C ASP A 76 -5.52 16.30 1.38
N HIS A 77 -6.42 17.17 1.82
CA HIS A 77 -6.95 17.11 3.18
C HIS A 77 -7.73 15.82 3.46
N GLU A 78 -8.43 15.26 2.47
CA GLU A 78 -9.19 14.02 2.62
C GLU A 78 -8.24 12.83 2.78
N GLU A 79 -7.23 12.73 1.93
CA GLU A 79 -6.20 11.69 1.99
C GLU A 79 -5.43 11.73 3.32
N VAL A 80 -5.02 12.92 3.79
CA VAL A 80 -4.34 13.07 5.08
C VAL A 80 -5.25 12.70 6.25
N ALA A 81 -6.54 13.07 6.20
CA ALA A 81 -7.49 12.71 7.24
C ALA A 81 -7.73 11.19 7.28
N PHE A 82 -7.93 10.58 6.12
CA PHE A 82 -8.18 9.14 6.03
C PHE A 82 -6.97 8.31 6.48
N ARG A 83 -5.74 8.72 6.13
CA ARG A 83 -4.53 8.04 6.62
C ARG A 83 -4.38 8.06 8.14
N LYS A 84 -4.85 9.12 8.81
CA LYS A 84 -4.86 9.16 10.28
C LYS A 84 -5.81 8.11 10.86
N ILE A 85 -7.00 7.96 10.27
CA ILE A 85 -7.96 6.92 10.66
C ILE A 85 -7.33 5.53 10.51
N LEU A 86 -6.63 5.27 9.39
CA LEU A 86 -5.94 4.00 9.18
C LEU A 86 -4.83 3.77 10.23
N ALA A 87 -4.04 4.80 10.54
CA ALA A 87 -2.98 4.68 11.54
C ALA A 87 -3.51 4.41 12.95
N GLU A 88 -4.66 5.00 13.31
CA GLU A 88 -5.36 4.71 14.57
C GLU A 88 -5.86 3.26 14.61
N ALA A 89 -6.46 2.77 13.51
CA ALA A 89 -6.94 1.39 13.42
C ALA A 89 -5.81 0.35 13.56
N ILE A 90 -4.61 0.63 13.04
CA ILE A 90 -3.44 -0.26 13.20
C ILE A 90 -3.05 -0.36 14.68
N LYS A 91 -2.97 0.77 15.39
CA LYS A 91 -2.60 0.80 16.81
C LYS A 91 -3.58 0.06 17.72
N GLU A 92 -4.86 0.05 17.38
CA GLU A 92 -5.88 -0.68 18.15
C GLU A 92 -5.81 -2.20 17.93
N ALA A 93 -5.20 -2.64 16.83
CA ALA A 93 -5.04 -4.06 16.49
C ALA A 93 -3.76 -4.70 17.08
N GLU A 94 -2.83 -3.90 17.60
CA GLU A 94 -1.62 -4.32 18.32
C GLU A 94 -1.86 -4.54 19.82
#